data_AF-A0A7V6DCB4-F1
#
_entry.id   AF-A0A7V6DCB4-F1
#
_cell.length_a   1.000
_cell.length_b   1.000
_cell.length_c   1.000
_cell.angle_alpha   90.00
_cell.angle_beta   90.00
_cell.angle_gamma   90.00
#
_symmetry.space_group_name_H-M   'P 1'
#
loop_
_entity.id
_entity.type
_entity.pdbx_description
1 polymer ?
#
loop_
_entity_poly.entity_id
_entity_poly.type
_entity_poly.pdbx_seq_one_letter_code
_entity_poly.pdbx_strand_id
1 'polypeptide(L)'
;PILLPITLVLCGVGFVHLWGAGEKVPPAFLLRHGAGLLLGAALLVGIASLKPRQREAVLEYHYLWALLALLLGVLLLLFGKGPGGTRLQLFGFLPVEVMKPLLLLFTVGYATRRLGTVGATSSRWWHVRWQETLPLLVMFALMLLVFVLARDFGPALTLYLTLLVLLYLVLGKGMLLALGVLLMLMGVALAEALGVGVLPSRVAMWLSPWQVTEERARHLAQCLWAFGTGGLFGSGIGLGKPHSVPYARSDSVLSAWGEQMGLVGTLCLLCLYALWLGRAFRIAQRATAFADRLLAAGIAVLQGTQIVLISAGVTGLLPMTGMSLSFLAQGNSTLLASLAMTGLLYNISAFPPPDSASAGRSRYSARLRILAWGFLFLVLGVLGGRCFWIQGIYADQIATRTVLVRLPESEAHEVANPRLGDLARRIPRGRILDSAGNALAETRAGRRIYPCGEACAQLVGWLDTRFGGPTGAEARYHRQLRGYESPVDLLRLYRRKDLPFFLLPRGEDVRLTISLEGQQRALRALRQAYPNGNAAFVLIEPQSAQVLVAVGTPTFDPNQLTAERWSRLRTRADAPLVFRPVDGLYAPGSVFKVV
;
A
#
# COMPACT_ATOMS: atom_id res chain seq x y z
N PRO A 1 -27.10 18.62 -11.44
CA PRO A 1 -26.03 18.84 -12.45
C PRO A 1 -24.63 18.27 -12.11
N ILE A 2 -24.06 18.47 -10.91
CA ILE A 2 -22.60 18.21 -10.70
C ILE A 2 -22.23 16.74 -10.38
N LEU A 3 -23.19 15.86 -10.03
CA LEU A 3 -22.88 14.47 -9.65
C LEU A 3 -22.23 13.66 -10.78
N LEU A 4 -22.76 13.77 -12.01
CA LEU A 4 -22.24 13.05 -13.17
C LEU A 4 -20.83 13.54 -13.56
N PRO A 5 -20.57 14.85 -13.72
CA PRO A 5 -19.21 15.36 -13.95
C PRO A 5 -18.19 14.87 -12.92
N ILE A 6 -18.52 14.91 -11.63
CA ILE A 6 -17.60 14.41 -10.57
C ILE A 6 -17.33 12.91 -10.76
N THR A 7 -18.37 12.14 -11.05
CA THR A 7 -18.23 10.68 -11.26
C THR A 7 -17.34 10.37 -12.46
N LEU A 8 -17.50 11.10 -13.57
CA LEU A 8 -16.66 10.97 -14.76
C LEU A 8 -15.21 11.36 -14.47
N VAL A 9 -14.98 12.46 -13.73
CA VAL A 9 -13.64 12.88 -13.31
C VAL A 9 -12.98 11.81 -12.43
N LEU A 10 -13.70 11.26 -11.45
CA LEU A 10 -13.17 10.19 -10.59
C LEU A 10 -12.80 8.93 -11.40
N CYS A 11 -13.64 8.53 -12.36
CA CYS A 11 -13.35 7.39 -13.24
C CYS A 11 -12.15 7.69 -14.16
N GLY A 12 -12.07 8.89 -14.71
CA GLY A 12 -10.95 9.33 -15.55
C GLY A 12 -9.64 9.37 -14.77
N VAL A 13 -9.66 9.88 -13.55
CA VAL A 13 -8.53 9.88 -12.62
C VAL A 13 -8.08 8.44 -12.31
N GLY A 14 -9.03 7.52 -12.08
CA GLY A 14 -8.72 6.10 -11.91
C GLY A 14 -8.08 5.47 -13.14
N PHE A 15 -8.61 5.76 -14.32
CA PHE A 15 -8.07 5.27 -15.59
C PHE A 15 -6.64 5.78 -15.85
N VAL A 16 -6.41 7.09 -15.65
CA VAL A 16 -5.07 7.71 -15.80
C VAL A 16 -4.09 7.13 -14.79
N HIS A 17 -4.52 6.89 -13.56
CA HIS A 17 -3.66 6.27 -12.55
C HIS A 17 -3.26 4.84 -12.93
N LEU A 18 -4.21 4.03 -13.39
CA LEU A 18 -3.95 2.65 -13.84
C LEU A 18 -3.05 2.60 -15.08
N TRP A 19 -3.21 3.56 -16.00
CA TRP A 19 -2.30 3.75 -17.13
C TRP A 19 -0.89 4.13 -16.66
N GLY A 20 -0.81 5.09 -15.73
CA GLY A 20 0.43 5.55 -15.10
C GLY A 20 1.08 4.53 -14.16
N ALA A 21 0.52 3.34 -13.97
CA ALA A 21 1.15 2.28 -13.18
C ALA A 21 2.35 1.60 -13.88
N GLY A 22 2.63 1.96 -15.15
CA GLY A 22 3.90 1.72 -15.84
C GLY A 22 3.92 0.54 -16.83
N GLU A 23 5.08 0.32 -17.45
CA GLU A 23 5.37 -0.56 -18.60
C GLU A 23 4.99 -2.05 -18.44
N LYS A 24 4.63 -2.50 -17.24
CA LYS A 24 4.25 -3.90 -16.95
C LYS A 24 2.75 -4.15 -17.04
N VAL A 25 1.95 -3.16 -17.46
CA VAL A 25 0.50 -3.35 -17.63
C VAL A 25 0.25 -3.89 -19.04
N PRO A 26 -0.24 -5.14 -19.18
CA PRO A 26 -0.53 -5.67 -20.52
C PRO A 26 -1.64 -4.85 -21.18
N PRO A 27 -1.54 -4.53 -22.48
CA PRO A 27 -2.56 -3.73 -23.18
C PRO A 27 -3.96 -4.36 -23.09
N ALA A 28 -4.03 -5.69 -23.09
CA ALA A 28 -5.28 -6.43 -22.89
C ALA A 28 -5.97 -6.10 -21.55
N PHE A 29 -5.21 -5.77 -20.50
CA PHE A 29 -5.78 -5.37 -19.23
C PHE A 29 -6.47 -3.99 -19.33
N LEU A 30 -5.81 -3.01 -19.95
CA LEU A 30 -6.38 -1.68 -20.14
C LEU A 30 -7.64 -1.72 -21.01
N LEU A 31 -7.64 -2.55 -22.06
CA LEU A 31 -8.82 -2.80 -22.89
C LEU A 31 -9.98 -3.39 -22.08
N ARG A 32 -9.72 -4.39 -21.23
CA ARG A 32 -10.76 -4.98 -20.35
C ARG A 32 -11.31 -3.96 -19.35
N HIS A 33 -10.46 -3.09 -18.81
CA HIS A 33 -10.90 -2.05 -17.88
C HIS A 33 -11.71 -0.96 -18.60
N GLY A 34 -11.26 -0.53 -19.78
CA GLY A 34 -12.00 0.39 -20.65
C GLY A 34 -13.36 -0.16 -21.07
N ALA A 35 -13.45 -1.45 -21.43
CA ALA A 35 -14.73 -2.12 -21.69
C ALA A 35 -15.63 -2.14 -20.45
N GLY A 36 -15.06 -2.36 -19.26
CA GLY A 36 -15.78 -2.26 -17.98
C GLY A 36 -16.34 -0.86 -17.72
N LEU A 37 -15.58 0.19 -18.06
CA LEU A 37 -16.03 1.58 -17.96
C LEU A 37 -17.19 1.88 -18.92
N LEU A 38 -17.11 1.41 -20.17
CA LEU A 38 -18.19 1.55 -21.16
C LEU A 38 -19.47 0.81 -20.72
N LEU A 39 -19.33 -0.44 -20.27
CA LEU A 39 -20.44 -1.24 -19.75
C LEU A 39 -21.06 -0.56 -18.52
N GLY A 40 -20.24 0.00 -17.63
CA GLY A 40 -20.70 0.74 -16.46
C GLY A 40 -21.41 2.04 -16.82
N ALA A 41 -20.95 2.76 -17.84
CA ALA A 41 -21.63 3.93 -18.36
C ALA A 41 -23.00 3.57 -18.96
N ALA A 42 -23.06 2.49 -19.75
CA ALA A 42 -24.33 1.97 -20.28
C ALA A 42 -25.30 1.57 -19.17
N LEU A 43 -24.81 0.89 -18.13
CA LEU A 43 -25.58 0.51 -16.95
C LEU A 43 -26.08 1.74 -16.17
N LEU A 44 -25.23 2.75 -16.00
CA LEU A 44 -25.60 4.02 -15.38
C LEU A 44 -26.72 4.70 -16.15
N VAL A 45 -26.62 4.79 -17.48
CA VAL A 45 -27.65 5.41 -18.34
C VAL A 45 -28.95 4.62 -18.28
N GLY A 46 -28.88 3.29 -18.37
CA GLY A 46 -30.05 2.42 -18.26
C GLY A 46 -30.78 2.60 -16.93
N ILE A 47 -30.06 2.58 -15.81
CA ILE A 47 -30.64 2.80 -14.48
C ILE A 47 -31.12 4.24 -14.29
N ALA A 48 -30.40 5.23 -14.82
CA ALA A 48 -30.79 6.63 -14.79
C ALA A 48 -32.11 6.89 -15.53
N SER A 49 -32.43 6.09 -16.55
CA SER A 49 -33.62 6.20 -17.38
C SER A 49 -34.88 5.52 -16.82
N LEU A 50 -34.79 4.85 -15.67
CA LEU A 50 -35.93 4.16 -15.06
C LEU A 50 -37.09 5.11 -14.75
N LYS A 51 -38.32 4.70 -15.07
CA LYS A 51 -39.51 5.45 -14.68
C LYS A 51 -39.75 5.32 -13.16
N PRO A 52 -40.34 6.32 -12.48
CA PRO A 52 -40.64 6.23 -11.03
C PRO A 52 -41.38 4.94 -10.64
N ARG A 53 -42.37 4.51 -11.42
CA ARG A 53 -43.09 3.24 -11.22
C ARG A 53 -42.18 2.01 -11.28
N GLN A 54 -41.18 2.01 -12.17
CA GLN A 54 -40.23 0.90 -12.27
C GLN A 54 -39.28 0.87 -11.07
N ARG A 55 -38.84 2.05 -10.60
CA ARG A 55 -38.04 2.17 -9.38
C ARG A 55 -38.81 1.68 -8.15
N GLU A 56 -40.07 2.03 -8.04
CA GLU A 56 -40.97 1.53 -7.00
C GLU A 56 -41.08 0.00 -7.09
N ALA A 57 -41.39 -0.55 -8.27
CA ALA A 57 -41.44 -1.99 -8.53
C ALA A 57 -40.15 -2.71 -8.06
N VAL A 58 -38.97 -2.15 -8.36
CA VAL A 58 -37.69 -2.70 -7.90
C VAL A 58 -37.62 -2.78 -6.38
N LEU A 59 -38.09 -1.77 -5.64
CA LEU A 59 -38.12 -1.80 -4.18
C LEU A 59 -39.18 -2.76 -3.62
N GLU A 60 -40.21 -3.08 -4.40
CA GLU A 60 -41.24 -4.04 -4.00
C GLU A 60 -40.69 -5.46 -3.88
N TYR A 61 -39.79 -5.85 -4.78
CA TYR A 61 -39.13 -7.15 -4.79
C TYR A 61 -37.96 -7.26 -3.78
N HIS A 62 -38.03 -6.57 -2.64
CA HIS A 62 -36.97 -6.55 -1.63
C HIS A 62 -36.51 -7.94 -1.17
N TYR A 63 -37.41 -8.91 -0.98
CA TYR A 63 -37.04 -10.28 -0.62
C TYR A 63 -36.30 -11.02 -1.73
N LEU A 64 -36.57 -10.70 -3.01
CA LEU A 64 -35.81 -11.26 -4.14
C LEU A 64 -34.37 -10.78 -4.08
N TRP A 65 -34.13 -9.50 -3.79
CA TRP A 65 -32.77 -8.96 -3.65
C TRP A 65 -32.03 -9.56 -2.46
N ALA A 66 -32.71 -9.81 -1.34
CA ALA A 66 -32.15 -10.54 -0.21
C ALA A 66 -31.76 -11.97 -0.60
N LEU A 67 -32.67 -12.70 -1.26
CA LEU A 67 -32.42 -14.06 -1.72
C LEU A 67 -31.23 -14.12 -2.69
N LEU A 68 -31.16 -13.19 -3.65
CA LEU A 68 -30.05 -13.11 -4.60
C LEU A 68 -28.72 -12.79 -3.92
N ALA A 69 -28.72 -11.87 -2.94
CA ALA A 69 -27.52 -11.59 -2.15
C ALA A 69 -27.07 -12.82 -1.33
N LEU A 70 -28.02 -13.55 -0.74
CA LEU A 70 -27.74 -14.79 -0.01
C LEU A 70 -27.22 -15.90 -0.93
N LEU A 71 -27.84 -16.09 -2.09
CA LEU A 71 -27.41 -17.03 -3.11
C LEU A 71 -25.97 -16.74 -3.55
N LEU A 72 -25.65 -15.46 -3.86
CA LEU A 72 -24.30 -15.03 -4.19
C LEU A 72 -23.31 -15.30 -3.05
N GLY A 73 -23.74 -15.06 -1.80
CA GLY A 73 -22.95 -15.37 -0.60
C GLY A 73 -22.65 -16.85 -0.43
N VAL A 74 -23.66 -17.71 -0.59
CA VAL A 74 -23.50 -19.17 -0.54
C VAL A 74 -22.62 -19.66 -1.68
N LEU A 75 -22.83 -19.15 -2.89
CA LEU A 75 -22.01 -19.48 -4.06
C LEU A 75 -20.54 -19.08 -3.86
N LEU A 76 -20.30 -17.92 -3.24
CA LEU A 76 -18.97 -17.49 -2.83
C LEU A 76 -18.35 -18.45 -1.79
N LEU A 77 -19.13 -18.94 -0.83
CA LEU A 77 -18.64 -19.93 0.12
C LEU A 77 -18.31 -21.27 -0.55
N LEU A 78 -19.08 -21.72 -1.53
CA LEU A 78 -18.88 -23.02 -2.16
C LEU A 78 -17.74 -23.01 -3.18
N PHE A 79 -17.65 -21.97 -4.02
CA PHE A 79 -16.76 -21.93 -5.18
C PHE A 79 -15.74 -20.79 -5.14
N GLY A 80 -15.80 -19.92 -4.13
CA GLY A 80 -14.94 -18.75 -4.03
C GLY A 80 -13.48 -19.11 -3.84
N LYS A 81 -12.59 -18.36 -4.50
CA LYS A 81 -11.13 -18.48 -4.39
C LYS A 81 -10.52 -17.14 -3.99
N GLY A 82 -9.37 -17.20 -3.32
CA GLY A 82 -8.64 -16.02 -2.89
C GLY A 82 -7.34 -16.37 -2.16
N PRO A 83 -6.45 -15.38 -1.99
CA PRO A 83 -5.15 -15.58 -1.34
C PRO A 83 -5.31 -15.96 0.13
N GLY A 84 -4.47 -16.87 0.62
CA GLY A 84 -4.45 -17.26 2.03
C GLY A 84 -5.72 -17.97 2.53
N GLY A 85 -6.47 -18.62 1.65
CA GLY A 85 -7.70 -19.34 1.99
C GLY A 85 -8.94 -18.45 2.17
N THR A 86 -8.85 -17.16 1.83
CA THR A 86 -10.00 -16.25 1.75
C THR A 86 -10.85 -16.56 0.52
N ARG A 87 -12.17 -16.44 0.61
CA ARG A 87 -13.09 -16.67 -0.51
C ARG A 87 -13.58 -15.32 -1.04
N LEU A 88 -12.82 -14.71 -1.96
CA LEU A 88 -13.06 -13.33 -2.42
C LEU A 88 -13.69 -13.26 -3.82
N GLN A 89 -13.25 -14.14 -4.72
CA GLN A 89 -13.61 -14.06 -6.14
C GLN A 89 -14.36 -15.29 -6.59
N LEU A 90 -15.36 -15.07 -7.44
CA LEU A 90 -16.07 -16.09 -8.18
C LEU A 90 -15.80 -15.87 -9.66
N PHE A 91 -15.21 -16.84 -10.37
CA PHE A 91 -14.90 -16.72 -11.81
C PHE A 91 -14.19 -15.41 -12.23
N GLY A 92 -13.37 -14.82 -11.35
CA GLY A 92 -12.64 -13.57 -11.61
C GLY A 92 -13.43 -12.27 -11.36
N PHE A 93 -14.70 -12.33 -10.96
CA PHE A 93 -15.45 -11.17 -10.47
C PHE A 93 -15.54 -11.16 -8.93
N LEU A 94 -15.81 -9.99 -8.33
CA LEU A 94 -16.01 -9.84 -6.88
C LEU A 94 -17.53 -9.81 -6.59
N PRO A 95 -18.15 -10.92 -6.13
CA PRO A 95 -19.59 -10.96 -5.88
C PRO A 95 -20.04 -9.95 -4.83
N VAL A 96 -19.16 -9.66 -3.87
CA VAL A 96 -19.43 -8.74 -2.78
C VAL A 96 -19.78 -7.33 -3.24
N GLU A 97 -19.22 -6.88 -4.37
CA GLU A 97 -19.54 -5.58 -4.97
C GLU A 97 -20.99 -5.52 -5.46
N VAL A 98 -21.56 -6.66 -5.86
CA VAL A 98 -22.97 -6.79 -6.25
C VAL A 98 -23.87 -7.02 -5.04
N MET A 99 -23.43 -7.81 -4.06
CA MET A 99 -24.19 -8.08 -2.84
C MET A 99 -24.51 -6.79 -2.07
N LYS A 100 -23.58 -5.82 -2.03
CA LYS A 100 -23.76 -4.54 -1.33
C LYS A 100 -25.00 -3.74 -1.79
N PRO A 101 -25.14 -3.37 -3.08
CA PRO A 101 -26.35 -2.69 -3.57
C PRO A 101 -27.61 -3.56 -3.46
N LEU A 102 -27.53 -4.90 -3.62
CA LEU A 102 -28.69 -5.79 -3.43
C LEU A 102 -29.23 -5.75 -1.99
N LEU A 103 -28.33 -5.85 -1.00
CA LEU A 103 -28.69 -5.74 0.41
C LEU A 103 -29.23 -4.36 0.76
N LEU A 104 -28.70 -3.31 0.12
CA LEU A 104 -29.23 -1.97 0.27
C LEU A 104 -30.66 -1.87 -0.27
N LEU A 105 -30.95 -2.40 -1.47
CA LEU A 105 -32.31 -2.44 -2.02
C LEU A 105 -33.27 -3.22 -1.13
N PHE A 106 -32.83 -4.38 -0.62
CA PHE A 106 -33.60 -5.13 0.38
C PHE A 106 -33.91 -4.28 1.61
N THR A 107 -32.88 -3.67 2.20
CA THR A 107 -33.00 -2.87 3.44
C THR A 107 -33.98 -1.73 3.26
N VAL A 108 -33.87 -1.00 2.15
CA VAL A 108 -34.71 0.16 1.86
C VAL A 108 -36.14 -0.26 1.56
N GLY A 109 -36.35 -1.26 0.70
CA GLY A 109 -37.69 -1.74 0.35
C GLY A 109 -38.43 -2.32 1.56
N TYR A 110 -37.73 -3.11 2.39
CA TYR A 110 -38.28 -3.64 3.64
C TYR A 110 -38.60 -2.53 4.65
N ALA A 111 -37.64 -1.62 4.91
CA ALA A 111 -37.81 -0.54 5.89
C ALA A 111 -38.92 0.44 5.49
N THR A 112 -39.07 0.74 4.21
CA THR A 112 -40.13 1.62 3.71
C THR A 112 -41.52 1.06 4.01
N ARG A 113 -41.70 -0.26 3.88
CA ARG A 113 -43.01 -0.92 4.04
C ARG A 113 -43.34 -1.27 5.49
N ARG A 114 -42.36 -1.70 6.27
CA ARG A 114 -42.56 -2.24 7.64
C ARG A 114 -42.14 -1.29 8.75
N LEU A 115 -41.16 -0.41 8.51
CA LEU A 115 -40.57 0.45 9.55
C LEU A 115 -40.92 1.94 9.39
N GLY A 116 -41.39 2.36 8.21
CA GLY A 116 -41.76 3.74 7.92
C GLY A 116 -42.90 4.29 8.79
N THR A 117 -43.79 3.43 9.28
CA THR A 117 -44.92 3.76 10.16
C THR A 117 -44.56 3.74 11.65
N VAL A 118 -43.40 3.20 12.02
CA VAL A 118 -43.03 2.81 13.39
C VAL A 118 -42.32 3.92 14.16
N GLY A 119 -41.60 4.78 13.44
CA GLY A 119 -40.86 5.91 14.02
C GLY A 119 -41.75 7.02 14.60
N ALA A 120 -43.08 6.95 14.41
CA ALA A 120 -44.04 7.95 14.87
C ALA A 120 -44.62 7.67 16.27
N THR A 121 -44.54 6.43 16.77
CA THR A 121 -45.48 5.96 17.81
C THR A 121 -44.89 5.83 19.21
N SER A 122 -43.57 5.90 19.43
CA SER A 122 -43.01 5.79 20.79
C SER A 122 -41.66 6.52 20.99
N SER A 123 -41.60 7.35 22.03
CA SER A 123 -40.42 8.16 22.42
C SER A 123 -39.31 7.37 23.13
N ARG A 124 -39.64 6.20 23.69
CA ARG A 124 -38.73 5.40 24.52
C ARG A 124 -37.83 4.50 23.67
N TRP A 125 -36.53 4.47 23.99
CA TRP A 125 -35.53 3.74 23.19
C TRP A 125 -35.75 2.22 23.20
N TRP A 126 -36.19 1.64 24.33
CA TRP A 126 -36.43 0.20 24.50
C TRP A 126 -37.68 -0.35 23.80
N HIS A 127 -38.65 0.49 23.41
CA HIS A 127 -39.82 0.03 22.66
C HIS A 127 -39.45 -0.18 21.17
N VAL A 128 -38.76 -1.26 20.87
CA VAL A 128 -38.51 -1.74 19.50
C VAL A 128 -39.53 -2.84 19.21
N ARG A 129 -40.29 -2.70 18.12
CA ARG A 129 -41.19 -3.76 17.65
C ARG A 129 -40.35 -4.86 17.04
N TRP A 130 -39.93 -5.82 17.86
CA TRP A 130 -39.04 -6.92 17.43
C TRP A 130 -39.58 -7.68 16.22
N GLN A 131 -40.90 -7.89 16.11
CA GLN A 131 -41.51 -8.54 14.94
C GLN A 131 -41.22 -7.83 13.61
N GLU A 132 -41.07 -6.50 13.62
CA GLU A 132 -40.83 -5.72 12.40
C GLU A 132 -39.33 -5.54 12.12
N THR A 133 -38.48 -5.49 13.15
CA THR A 133 -37.03 -5.36 12.98
C THR A 133 -36.30 -6.69 12.80
N LEU A 134 -36.87 -7.80 13.30
CA LEU A 134 -36.24 -9.11 13.31
C LEU A 134 -35.87 -9.63 11.91
N PRO A 135 -36.73 -9.58 10.87
CA PRO A 135 -36.37 -10.09 9.54
C PRO A 135 -35.16 -9.37 8.93
N LEU A 136 -35.04 -8.06 9.17
CA LEU A 136 -33.89 -7.28 8.75
C LEU A 136 -32.62 -7.72 9.51
N LEU A 137 -32.70 -7.86 10.83
CA LEU A 137 -31.58 -8.29 11.67
C LEU A 137 -31.13 -9.71 11.33
N VAL A 138 -32.06 -10.64 11.10
CA VAL A 138 -31.77 -12.02 10.69
C VAL A 138 -31.04 -12.04 9.36
N MET A 139 -31.53 -11.30 8.35
CA MET A 139 -30.88 -11.26 7.04
C MET A 139 -29.45 -10.71 7.13
N PHE A 140 -29.24 -9.65 7.91
CA PHE A 140 -27.88 -9.12 8.12
C PHE A 140 -27.01 -10.06 8.94
N ALA A 141 -27.54 -10.72 9.97
CA ALA A 141 -26.80 -11.73 10.73
C ALA A 141 -26.35 -12.89 9.82
N LEU A 142 -27.22 -13.37 8.93
CA LEU A 142 -26.87 -14.38 7.93
C LEU A 142 -25.79 -13.88 6.97
N MET A 143 -25.90 -12.63 6.47
CA MET A 143 -24.86 -12.05 5.61
C MET A 143 -23.51 -11.88 6.33
N LEU A 144 -23.52 -11.40 7.58
CA LEU A 144 -22.31 -11.28 8.38
C LEU A 144 -21.68 -12.65 8.63
N LEU A 145 -22.49 -13.67 8.94
CA LEU A 145 -22.03 -15.05 9.08
C LEU A 145 -21.36 -15.53 7.79
N VAL A 146 -21.97 -15.28 6.62
CA VAL A 146 -21.37 -15.60 5.32
C VAL A 146 -20.00 -14.95 5.16
N PHE A 147 -19.84 -13.65 5.50
CA PHE A 147 -18.55 -12.97 5.37
C PHE A 147 -17.50 -13.45 6.37
N VAL A 148 -17.89 -13.74 7.61
CA VAL A 148 -17.01 -14.35 8.62
C VAL A 148 -16.53 -15.73 8.15
N LEU A 149 -17.43 -16.55 7.62
CA LEU A 149 -17.09 -17.87 7.04
C LEU A 149 -16.22 -17.74 5.78
N ALA A 150 -16.45 -16.71 4.96
CA ALA A 150 -15.60 -16.38 3.81
C ALA A 150 -14.22 -15.82 4.22
N ARG A 151 -14.03 -15.52 5.51
CA ARG A 151 -12.84 -14.89 6.11
C ARG A 151 -12.55 -13.50 5.52
N ASP A 152 -13.61 -12.76 5.17
CA ASP A 152 -13.53 -11.41 4.57
C ASP A 152 -14.25 -10.37 5.44
N PHE A 153 -13.49 -9.66 6.27
CA PHE A 153 -14.03 -8.73 7.26
C PHE A 153 -14.34 -7.32 6.72
N GLY A 154 -13.72 -6.91 5.60
CA GLY A 154 -13.88 -5.56 5.08
C GLY A 154 -15.33 -5.26 4.65
N PRO A 155 -15.93 -6.09 3.79
CA PRO A 155 -17.32 -5.93 3.39
C PRO A 155 -18.31 -6.14 4.53
N ALA A 156 -18.02 -7.07 5.45
CA ALA A 156 -18.83 -7.28 6.65
C ALA A 156 -18.97 -5.99 7.46
N LEU A 157 -17.83 -5.32 7.74
CA LEU A 157 -17.78 -4.06 8.47
C LEU A 157 -18.55 -2.95 7.73
N THR A 158 -18.37 -2.85 6.42
CA THR A 158 -19.04 -1.84 5.59
C THR A 158 -20.55 -2.01 5.59
N LEU A 159 -21.03 -3.24 5.41
CA LEU A 159 -22.46 -3.57 5.43
C LEU A 159 -23.07 -3.36 6.82
N TYR A 160 -22.37 -3.78 7.87
CA TYR A 160 -22.81 -3.57 9.25
C TYR A 160 -23.01 -2.09 9.58
N LEU A 161 -22.00 -1.26 9.28
CA LEU A 161 -22.07 0.18 9.51
C LEU A 161 -23.17 0.85 8.66
N THR A 162 -23.34 0.41 7.41
CA THR A 162 -24.41 0.90 6.52
C THR A 162 -25.78 0.58 7.11
N LEU A 163 -26.01 -0.65 7.55
CA LEU A 163 -27.25 -1.04 8.23
C LEU A 163 -27.50 -0.20 9.47
N LEU A 164 -26.49 -0.06 10.33
CA LEU A 164 -26.59 0.63 11.59
C LEU A 164 -27.03 2.09 11.40
N VAL A 165 -26.43 2.77 10.41
CA VAL A 165 -26.79 4.15 10.06
C VAL A 165 -28.18 4.23 9.44
N LEU A 166 -28.57 3.29 8.57
CA LEU A 166 -29.92 3.25 8.00
C LEU A 166 -30.99 3.01 9.07
N LEU A 167 -30.73 2.09 10.01
CA LEU A 167 -31.59 1.86 11.17
C LEU A 167 -31.69 3.12 12.04
N TYR A 168 -30.58 3.82 12.29
CA TYR A 168 -30.60 5.10 13.00
C TYR A 168 -31.43 6.16 12.28
N LEU A 169 -31.34 6.23 10.94
CA LEU A 169 -32.14 7.17 10.15
C LEU A 169 -33.64 6.90 10.33
N VAL A 170 -34.05 5.62 10.26
CA VAL A 170 -35.46 5.17 10.36
C VAL A 170 -36.00 5.26 11.78
N LEU A 171 -35.33 4.62 12.74
CA LEU A 171 -35.79 4.52 14.12
C LEU A 171 -35.54 5.80 14.92
N GLY A 172 -34.46 6.53 14.58
CA GLY A 172 -34.12 7.78 15.25
C GLY A 172 -33.57 7.67 16.66
N LYS A 173 -33.23 6.47 17.08
CA LYS A 173 -32.81 6.15 18.45
C LYS A 173 -31.28 6.10 18.51
N GLY A 174 -30.67 7.17 19.03
CA GLY A 174 -29.21 7.26 19.18
C GLY A 174 -28.62 6.17 20.09
N MET A 175 -29.34 5.72 21.12
CA MET A 175 -28.90 4.61 21.98
C MET A 175 -28.75 3.28 21.22
N LEU A 176 -29.61 3.00 20.23
CA LEU A 176 -29.48 1.79 19.39
C LEU A 176 -28.24 1.87 18.50
N LEU A 177 -27.92 3.07 18.00
CA LEU A 177 -26.67 3.32 17.27
C LEU A 177 -25.46 3.04 18.17
N ALA A 178 -25.45 3.60 19.38
CA ALA A 178 -24.36 3.39 20.34
C ALA A 178 -24.19 1.91 20.73
N LEU A 179 -25.30 1.22 21.02
CA LEU A 179 -25.28 -0.22 21.34
C LEU A 179 -24.76 -1.06 20.17
N GLY A 180 -25.15 -0.76 18.93
CA GLY A 180 -24.64 -1.49 17.77
C GLY A 180 -23.16 -1.19 17.50
N VAL A 181 -22.67 0.04 17.71
CA VAL A 181 -21.23 0.32 17.67
C VAL A 181 -20.49 -0.52 18.73
N LEU A 182 -21.02 -0.57 19.96
CA LEU A 182 -20.43 -1.39 21.02
C LEU A 182 -20.40 -2.89 20.63
N LEU A 183 -21.50 -3.42 20.10
CA LEU A 183 -21.59 -4.82 19.65
C LEU A 183 -20.58 -5.12 18.54
N MET A 184 -20.38 -4.18 17.61
CA MET A 184 -19.38 -4.30 16.55
C MET A 184 -17.96 -4.37 17.12
N LEU A 185 -17.62 -3.47 18.05
CA LEU A 185 -16.29 -3.46 18.68
C LEU A 185 -16.03 -4.75 19.44
N MET A 186 -17.03 -5.24 20.19
CA MET A 186 -16.97 -6.55 20.87
C MET A 186 -16.78 -7.69 19.87
N GLY A 187 -17.50 -7.67 18.75
CA GLY A 187 -17.37 -8.69 17.71
C GLY A 187 -16.00 -8.71 17.03
N VAL A 188 -15.42 -7.53 16.76
CA VAL A 188 -14.06 -7.41 16.20
C VAL A 188 -13.02 -7.90 17.22
N ALA A 189 -13.13 -7.48 18.49
CA ALA A 189 -12.23 -7.94 19.55
C ALA A 189 -12.30 -9.45 19.76
N LEU A 190 -13.50 -10.03 19.74
CA LEU A 190 -13.69 -11.47 19.82
C LEU A 190 -13.09 -12.20 18.61
N ALA A 191 -13.31 -11.69 17.39
CA ALA A 191 -12.74 -12.29 16.18
C ALA A 191 -11.21 -12.24 16.16
N GLU A 192 -10.62 -11.16 16.68
CA GLU A 192 -9.18 -11.03 16.88
C GLU A 192 -8.67 -12.05 17.91
N ALA A 193 -9.31 -12.13 19.09
CA ALA A 193 -8.93 -13.06 20.16
C ALA A 193 -9.03 -14.53 19.74
N LEU A 194 -10.02 -14.87 18.90
CA LEU A 194 -10.20 -16.21 18.34
C LEU A 194 -9.28 -16.50 17.13
N GLY A 195 -8.48 -15.53 16.69
CA GLY A 195 -7.56 -15.74 15.57
C GLY A 195 -8.24 -15.94 14.21
N VAL A 196 -9.44 -15.37 14.01
CA VAL A 196 -10.26 -15.68 12.83
C VAL A 196 -9.70 -15.03 11.56
N GLY A 197 -9.34 -15.85 10.58
CA GLY A 197 -8.96 -15.40 9.24
C GLY A 197 -7.70 -14.54 9.23
N VAL A 198 -7.73 -13.44 8.46
CA VAL A 198 -6.57 -12.55 8.26
C VAL A 198 -6.56 -11.37 9.24
N LEU A 199 -7.61 -11.20 10.05
CA LEU A 199 -7.78 -10.04 10.93
C LEU A 199 -6.61 -9.85 11.93
N PRO A 200 -6.12 -10.87 12.65
CA PRO A 200 -5.00 -10.69 13.59
C PRO A 200 -3.74 -10.16 12.91
N SER A 201 -3.40 -10.68 11.73
CA SER A 201 -2.24 -10.20 10.95
C SER A 201 -2.40 -8.74 10.49
N ARG A 202 -3.63 -8.30 10.18
CA ARG A 202 -3.94 -6.91 9.81
C ARG A 202 -3.85 -5.98 11.02
N VAL A 203 -4.28 -6.44 12.20
CA VAL A 203 -4.19 -5.68 13.45
C VAL A 203 -2.74 -5.56 13.92
N ALA A 204 -1.97 -6.66 13.91
CA ALA A 204 -0.55 -6.65 14.24
C ALA A 204 0.25 -5.71 13.32
N MET A 205 0.00 -5.78 12.01
CA MET A 205 0.57 -4.86 11.02
C MET A 205 0.20 -3.39 11.29
N TRP A 206 -1.02 -3.13 11.74
CA TRP A 206 -1.49 -1.78 12.05
C TRP A 206 -0.83 -1.21 13.32
N LEU A 207 -0.70 -2.02 14.37
CA LEU A 207 -0.09 -1.62 15.63
C LEU A 207 1.43 -1.39 15.49
N SER A 208 2.11 -2.22 14.70
CA SER A 208 3.58 -2.16 14.52
C SER A 208 3.96 -2.18 13.04
N PRO A 209 3.66 -1.12 12.26
CA PRO A 209 3.90 -1.13 10.81
C PRO A 209 5.38 -1.21 10.43
N TRP A 210 6.29 -0.88 11.35
CA TRP A 210 7.74 -0.86 11.12
C TRP A 210 8.47 -2.08 11.68
N GLN A 211 7.75 -3.02 12.31
CA GLN A 211 8.31 -4.26 12.84
C GLN A 211 7.49 -5.44 12.31
N VAL A 212 8.14 -6.28 11.53
CA VAL A 212 7.48 -7.28 10.69
C VAL A 212 8.00 -8.65 11.06
N THR A 213 7.11 -9.48 11.60
CA THR A 213 7.39 -10.91 11.89
C THR A 213 6.97 -11.83 10.74
N GLU A 214 6.15 -11.34 9.81
CA GLU A 214 5.67 -12.07 8.63
C GLU A 214 5.78 -11.21 7.37
N GLU A 215 6.12 -11.78 6.21
CA GLU A 215 6.27 -10.98 4.98
C GLU A 215 5.04 -10.12 4.62
N ARG A 216 3.83 -10.60 4.94
CA ARG A 216 2.56 -9.90 4.70
C ARG A 216 2.40 -8.65 5.57
N ALA A 217 3.07 -8.58 6.71
CA ALA A 217 3.10 -7.44 7.61
C ALA A 217 3.81 -6.19 7.03
N ARG A 218 4.45 -6.30 5.85
CA ARG A 218 5.03 -5.14 5.15
C ARG A 218 4.03 -4.27 4.40
N HIS A 219 2.77 -4.70 4.25
CA HIS A 219 1.81 -4.04 3.34
C HIS A 219 1.53 -2.58 3.74
N LEU A 220 1.25 -2.30 5.01
CA LEU A 220 1.03 -0.93 5.49
C LEU A 220 2.31 -0.08 5.40
N ALA A 221 3.48 -0.64 5.75
CA ALA A 221 4.76 0.04 5.61
C ALA A 221 5.02 0.51 4.18
N GLN A 222 4.73 -0.35 3.19
CA GLN A 222 4.86 -0.02 1.77
C GLN A 222 3.92 1.11 1.34
N CYS A 223 2.69 1.16 1.89
CA CYS A 223 1.76 2.26 1.66
C CYS A 223 2.28 3.57 2.25
N LEU A 224 2.77 3.54 3.50
CA LEU A 224 3.34 4.71 4.17
C LEU A 224 4.60 5.22 3.45
N TRP A 225 5.48 4.32 3.01
CA TRP A 225 6.62 4.68 2.16
C TRP A 225 6.17 5.32 0.85
N ALA A 226 5.11 4.83 0.19
CA ALA A 226 4.59 5.42 -1.04
C ALA A 226 4.16 6.88 -0.81
N PHE A 227 3.32 7.12 0.21
CA PHE A 227 2.88 8.47 0.58
C PHE A 227 4.05 9.39 0.94
N GLY A 228 4.95 8.93 1.81
CA GLY A 228 6.12 9.71 2.24
C GLY A 228 7.05 10.03 1.08
N THR A 229 7.24 9.10 0.14
CA THR A 229 8.09 9.33 -1.02
C THR A 229 7.49 10.41 -1.94
N GLY A 230 6.16 10.42 -2.11
CA GLY A 230 5.45 11.44 -2.89
C GLY A 230 5.59 12.86 -2.33
N GLY A 231 5.66 13.03 -1.01
CA GLY A 231 5.76 14.36 -0.39
C GLY A 231 4.63 15.31 -0.83
N LEU A 232 4.94 16.60 -1.01
CA LEU A 232 3.93 17.62 -1.35
C LEU A 232 3.40 17.51 -2.79
N PHE A 233 4.29 17.38 -3.76
CA PHE A 233 3.96 17.50 -5.20
C PHE A 233 3.90 16.15 -5.93
N GLY A 234 4.32 15.07 -5.27
CA GLY A 234 4.38 13.75 -5.88
C GLY A 234 5.64 13.54 -6.67
N SER A 235 5.68 12.43 -7.38
CA SER A 235 6.79 12.02 -8.24
C SER A 235 6.48 12.10 -9.73
N GLY A 236 5.24 12.47 -10.10
CA GLY A 236 4.71 12.46 -11.45
C GLY A 236 3.96 11.17 -11.81
N ILE A 237 2.89 11.29 -12.61
CA ILE A 237 2.15 10.15 -13.15
C ILE A 237 3.11 9.34 -14.04
N GLY A 238 3.12 8.01 -13.89
CA GLY A 238 4.02 7.14 -14.68
C GLY A 238 5.45 7.04 -14.14
N LEU A 239 5.89 8.01 -13.33
CA LEU A 239 7.26 8.08 -12.83
C LEU A 239 7.41 7.42 -11.45
N GLY A 240 6.33 7.31 -10.67
CA GLY A 240 6.30 6.58 -9.39
C GLY A 240 6.55 5.07 -9.54
N LYS A 241 6.65 4.36 -8.40
CA LYS A 241 6.83 2.90 -8.35
C LYS A 241 5.67 2.20 -7.64
N PRO A 242 4.45 2.27 -8.20
CA PRO A 242 3.28 1.66 -7.58
C PRO A 242 3.41 0.14 -7.47
N HIS A 243 4.16 -0.52 -8.36
CA HIS A 243 4.41 -1.97 -8.31
C HIS A 243 5.14 -2.44 -7.05
N SER A 244 5.80 -1.54 -6.31
CA SER A 244 6.45 -1.86 -5.04
C SER A 244 5.45 -1.96 -3.88
N VAL A 245 4.22 -1.46 -4.06
CA VAL A 245 3.14 -1.56 -3.07
C VAL A 245 2.30 -2.82 -3.37
N PRO A 246 2.09 -3.72 -2.39
CA PRO A 246 1.16 -4.83 -2.58
C PRO A 246 -0.23 -4.31 -2.94
N TYR A 247 -0.87 -4.93 -3.93
CA TYR A 247 -2.23 -4.59 -4.36
C TYR A 247 -2.43 -3.08 -4.67
N ALA A 248 -1.39 -2.41 -5.17
CA ALA A 248 -1.39 -0.99 -5.54
C ALA A 248 -2.49 -0.56 -6.51
N ARG A 249 -3.06 -1.51 -7.24
CA ARG A 249 -4.12 -1.25 -8.22
C ARG A 249 -5.52 -1.46 -7.66
N SER A 250 -5.66 -2.06 -6.47
CA SER A 250 -6.95 -2.36 -5.84
C SER A 250 -7.10 -1.66 -4.49
N ASP A 251 -6.62 -2.27 -3.40
CA ASP A 251 -6.85 -1.79 -2.03
C ASP A 251 -5.92 -0.63 -1.64
N SER A 252 -4.77 -0.52 -2.31
CA SER A 252 -3.70 0.45 -2.00
C SER A 252 -3.58 1.51 -3.08
N VAL A 253 -4.63 1.69 -3.87
CA VAL A 253 -4.66 2.65 -4.98
C VAL A 253 -4.45 4.09 -4.53
N LEU A 254 -4.92 4.45 -3.32
CA LEU A 254 -4.74 5.80 -2.78
C LEU A 254 -3.27 6.06 -2.40
N SER A 255 -2.52 5.06 -1.92
CA SER A 255 -1.09 5.25 -1.60
C SER A 255 -0.23 5.34 -2.85
N ALA A 256 -0.59 4.58 -3.90
CA ALA A 256 -0.01 4.71 -5.22
C ALA A 256 -0.29 6.09 -5.86
N TRP A 257 -1.54 6.59 -5.74
CA TRP A 257 -1.91 7.94 -6.16
C TRP A 257 -1.12 9.01 -5.39
N GLY A 258 -1.02 8.86 -4.06
CA GLY A 258 -0.28 9.79 -3.21
C GLY A 258 1.23 9.82 -3.49
N GLU A 259 1.82 8.72 -3.96
CA GLU A 259 3.20 8.72 -4.45
C GLU A 259 3.36 9.53 -5.74
N GLN A 260 2.42 9.41 -6.67
CA GLN A 260 2.51 10.05 -7.99
C GLN A 260 2.14 11.52 -7.95
N MET A 261 1.08 11.88 -7.24
CA MET A 261 0.51 13.24 -7.23
C MET A 261 0.74 14.00 -5.92
N GLY A 262 1.38 13.36 -4.94
CA GLY A 262 1.72 13.98 -3.67
C GLY A 262 0.52 14.33 -2.80
N LEU A 263 0.76 15.16 -1.81
CA LEU A 263 -0.26 15.69 -0.92
C LEU A 263 -1.32 16.49 -1.68
N VAL A 264 -0.91 17.36 -2.61
CA VAL A 264 -1.83 18.23 -3.36
C VAL A 264 -2.85 17.38 -4.12
N GLY A 265 -2.39 16.40 -4.91
CA GLY A 265 -3.30 15.52 -5.64
C GLY A 265 -4.11 14.61 -4.74
N THR A 266 -3.58 14.18 -3.60
CA THR A 266 -4.33 13.38 -2.61
C THR A 266 -5.46 14.19 -1.98
N LEU A 267 -5.20 15.43 -1.58
CA LEU A 267 -6.23 16.34 -1.05
C LEU A 267 -7.27 16.70 -2.13
N CYS A 268 -6.86 16.95 -3.37
CA CYS A 268 -7.79 17.16 -4.48
C CYS A 268 -8.72 15.95 -4.68
N LEU A 269 -8.18 14.72 -4.62
CA LEU A 269 -8.98 13.50 -4.73
C LEU A 269 -9.96 13.34 -3.56
N LEU A 270 -9.51 13.60 -2.31
CA LEU A 270 -10.40 13.60 -1.14
C LEU A 270 -11.50 14.66 -1.25
N CYS A 271 -11.18 15.85 -1.80
CA CYS A 271 -12.15 16.88 -2.13
C CYS A 271 -13.18 16.40 -3.16
N LEU A 272 -12.77 15.69 -4.20
CA LEU A 272 -13.71 15.10 -5.18
C LEU A 272 -14.65 14.09 -4.53
N TYR A 273 -14.15 13.20 -3.67
CA TYR A 273 -15.00 12.26 -2.91
C TYR A 273 -15.94 12.99 -1.94
N ALA A 274 -15.45 14.01 -1.24
CA ALA A 274 -16.25 14.85 -0.35
C ALA A 274 -17.38 15.56 -1.10
N LEU A 275 -17.10 16.11 -2.29
CA LEU A 275 -18.11 16.72 -3.15
C LEU A 275 -19.11 15.69 -3.67
N TRP A 276 -18.66 14.50 -4.07
CA TRP A 276 -19.52 13.41 -4.51
C TRP A 276 -20.49 12.99 -3.38
N LEU A 277 -19.97 12.76 -2.17
CA LEU A 277 -20.77 12.41 -0.99
C LEU A 277 -21.72 13.53 -0.59
N GLY A 278 -21.25 14.78 -0.56
CA GLY A 278 -22.08 15.94 -0.26
C GLY A 278 -23.23 16.10 -1.25
N ARG A 279 -23.04 15.74 -2.53
CA ARG A 279 -24.10 15.70 -3.54
C ARG A 279 -25.07 14.54 -3.32
N ALA A 280 -24.58 13.35 -3.01
CA ALA A 280 -25.42 12.19 -2.70
C ALA A 280 -26.33 12.45 -1.49
N PHE A 281 -25.79 13.00 -0.40
CA PHE A 281 -26.59 13.41 0.76
C PHE A 281 -27.57 14.54 0.44
N ARG A 282 -27.18 15.50 -0.41
CA ARG A 282 -28.10 16.57 -0.85
C ARG A 282 -29.27 16.01 -1.66
N ILE A 283 -29.05 15.00 -2.50
CA ILE A 283 -30.12 14.29 -3.21
C ILE A 283 -31.05 13.63 -2.21
N ALA A 284 -30.53 12.92 -1.21
CA ALA A 284 -31.34 12.32 -0.15
C ALA A 284 -32.18 13.37 0.61
N GLN A 285 -31.61 14.52 0.96
CA GLN A 285 -32.31 15.59 1.66
C GLN A 285 -33.43 16.24 0.83
N ARG A 286 -33.28 16.25 -0.51
CA ARG A 286 -34.26 16.83 -1.44
C ARG A 286 -35.28 15.83 -1.96
N ALA A 287 -35.01 14.53 -1.84
CA ALA A 287 -35.93 13.48 -2.24
C ALA A 287 -37.27 13.63 -1.50
N THR A 288 -38.35 13.55 -2.27
CA THR A 288 -39.70 13.83 -1.79
C THR A 288 -40.35 12.59 -1.18
N ALA A 289 -40.24 11.43 -1.85
CA ALA A 289 -40.67 10.15 -1.32
C ALA A 289 -39.70 9.61 -0.25
N PHE A 290 -40.26 8.96 0.78
CA PHE A 290 -39.49 8.36 1.87
C PHE A 290 -38.53 7.26 1.38
N ALA A 291 -39.02 6.40 0.48
CA ALA A 291 -38.23 5.32 -0.12
C ALA A 291 -36.99 5.86 -0.85
N ASP A 292 -37.20 6.86 -1.70
CA ASP A 292 -36.13 7.53 -2.46
C ASP A 292 -35.14 8.25 -1.55
N ARG A 293 -35.63 8.89 -0.48
CA ARG A 293 -34.79 9.52 0.54
C ARG A 293 -33.90 8.51 1.24
N LEU A 294 -34.46 7.38 1.66
CA LEU A 294 -33.72 6.32 2.35
C LEU A 294 -32.75 5.61 1.40
N LEU A 295 -33.14 5.38 0.14
CA LEU A 295 -32.27 4.81 -0.89
C LEU A 295 -31.05 5.71 -1.16
N ALA A 296 -31.29 6.99 -1.44
CA ALA A 296 -30.21 7.94 -1.69
C ALA A 296 -29.28 8.09 -0.46
N ALA A 297 -29.84 8.12 0.75
CA ALA A 297 -29.06 8.16 1.98
C ALA A 297 -28.22 6.88 2.16
N GLY A 298 -28.80 5.71 1.91
CA GLY A 298 -28.10 4.44 2.01
C GLY A 298 -26.98 4.29 0.99
N ILE A 299 -27.16 4.76 -0.25
CA ILE A 299 -26.09 4.80 -1.25
C ILE A 299 -24.96 5.71 -0.77
N ALA A 300 -25.29 6.91 -0.27
CA ALA A 300 -24.30 7.86 0.24
C ALA A 300 -23.51 7.29 1.42
N VAL A 301 -24.18 6.64 2.37
CA VAL A 301 -23.56 6.00 3.54
C VAL A 301 -22.71 4.81 3.13
N LEU A 302 -23.22 3.92 2.28
CA LEU A 302 -22.50 2.73 1.83
C LEU A 302 -21.18 3.11 1.14
N GLN A 303 -21.24 4.03 0.18
CA GLN A 303 -20.07 4.53 -0.53
C GLN A 303 -19.14 5.34 0.38
N GLY A 304 -19.71 6.20 1.23
CA GLY A 304 -18.94 7.01 2.19
C GLY A 304 -18.15 6.15 3.16
N THR A 305 -18.79 5.13 3.74
CA THR A 305 -18.13 4.19 4.66
C THR A 305 -17.02 3.42 3.95
N GLN A 306 -17.24 2.95 2.72
CA GLN A 306 -16.20 2.28 1.93
C GLN A 306 -15.01 3.19 1.66
N ILE A 307 -15.24 4.44 1.23
CA ILE A 307 -14.18 5.43 0.99
C ILE A 307 -13.39 5.70 2.28
N VAL A 308 -14.08 5.90 3.40
CA VAL A 308 -13.45 6.20 4.69
C VAL A 308 -12.62 5.02 5.19
N LEU A 309 -13.19 3.81 5.21
CA LEU A 309 -12.49 2.62 5.73
C LEU A 309 -11.24 2.27 4.92
N ILE A 310 -11.31 2.34 3.59
CA ILE A 310 -10.17 2.02 2.72
C ILE A 310 -9.07 3.07 2.89
N SER A 311 -9.44 4.36 2.84
CA SER A 311 -8.49 5.46 2.97
C SER A 311 -7.84 5.50 4.37
N ALA A 312 -8.62 5.22 5.42
CA ALA A 312 -8.11 5.09 6.78
C ALA A 312 -7.14 3.90 6.92
N GLY A 313 -7.43 2.78 6.25
CA GLY A 313 -6.58 1.61 6.21
C GLY A 313 -5.18 1.90 5.65
N VAL A 314 -5.11 2.48 4.46
CA VAL A 314 -3.82 2.75 3.78
C VAL A 314 -2.99 3.87 4.41
N THR A 315 -3.63 4.76 5.18
CA THR A 315 -2.97 5.84 5.94
C THR A 315 -2.62 5.43 7.38
N GLY A 316 -2.98 4.21 7.79
CA GLY A 316 -2.68 3.66 9.11
C GLY A 316 -3.55 4.20 10.25
N LEU A 317 -4.70 4.82 9.96
CA LEU A 317 -5.68 5.22 10.98
C LEU A 317 -6.52 4.04 11.48
N LEU A 318 -6.76 3.06 10.61
CA LEU A 318 -7.50 1.84 10.89
C LEU A 318 -6.74 0.63 10.31
N PRO A 319 -7.01 -0.60 10.75
CA PRO A 319 -6.49 -1.79 10.11
C PRO A 319 -6.98 -1.89 8.65
N MET A 320 -6.13 -2.44 7.77
CA MET A 320 -6.46 -2.55 6.35
C MET A 320 -7.58 -3.57 6.11
N THR A 321 -8.60 -3.17 5.35
CA THR A 321 -9.82 -3.96 5.12
C THR A 321 -9.79 -4.81 3.85
N GLY A 322 -8.83 -4.60 2.94
CA GLY A 322 -8.69 -5.37 1.70
C GLY A 322 -9.75 -5.08 0.62
N MET A 323 -10.54 -4.02 0.77
CA MET A 323 -11.55 -3.61 -0.21
C MET A 323 -10.98 -2.66 -1.26
N SER A 324 -11.65 -2.58 -2.41
CA SER A 324 -11.25 -1.69 -3.52
C SER A 324 -11.92 -0.32 -3.42
N LEU A 325 -11.17 0.75 -3.66
CA LEU A 325 -11.71 2.11 -3.62
C LEU A 325 -12.64 2.38 -4.80
N SER A 326 -13.83 2.88 -4.52
CA SER A 326 -14.86 3.17 -5.53
C SER A 326 -14.37 4.13 -6.61
N PHE A 327 -14.68 3.84 -7.88
CA PHE A 327 -14.29 4.61 -9.09
C PHE A 327 -12.80 4.61 -9.46
N LEU A 328 -11.88 4.42 -8.50
CA LEU A 328 -10.44 4.57 -8.73
C LEU A 328 -9.71 3.24 -8.98
N ALA A 329 -10.13 2.16 -8.31
CA ALA A 329 -9.44 0.88 -8.33
C ALA A 329 -9.70 0.03 -9.60
N GLN A 330 -8.80 -0.91 -9.90
CA GLN A 330 -8.79 -1.86 -11.02
C GLN A 330 -10.01 -2.84 -11.09
N GLY A 331 -10.96 -2.77 -10.15
CA GLY A 331 -12.09 -3.70 -10.09
C GLY A 331 -13.26 -3.31 -11.00
N ASN A 332 -13.44 -4.00 -12.15
CA ASN A 332 -14.61 -3.80 -13.01
C ASN A 332 -15.94 -4.02 -12.24
N SER A 333 -16.01 -5.01 -11.34
CA SER A 333 -17.21 -5.24 -10.52
C SER A 333 -17.51 -4.05 -9.59
N THR A 334 -16.49 -3.49 -8.93
CA THR A 334 -16.62 -2.29 -8.08
C THR A 334 -17.06 -1.09 -8.91
N LEU A 335 -16.45 -0.90 -10.09
CA LEU A 335 -16.77 0.18 -11.01
C LEU A 335 -18.24 0.11 -11.49
N LEU A 336 -18.68 -1.07 -11.93
CA LEU A 336 -20.07 -1.31 -12.35
C LEU A 336 -21.05 -1.04 -11.21
N ALA A 337 -20.79 -1.56 -10.00
CA ALA A 337 -21.64 -1.35 -8.84
C ALA A 337 -21.74 0.14 -8.45
N SER A 338 -20.60 0.86 -8.43
CA SER A 338 -20.55 2.28 -8.11
C SER A 338 -21.24 3.15 -9.18
N LEU A 339 -21.13 2.79 -10.46
CA LEU A 339 -21.82 3.48 -11.55
C LEU A 339 -23.33 3.19 -11.54
N ALA A 340 -23.75 1.96 -11.21
CA ALA A 340 -25.16 1.61 -11.02
C ALA A 340 -25.80 2.41 -9.87
N MET A 341 -25.11 2.49 -8.73
CA MET A 341 -25.53 3.33 -7.60
C MET A 341 -25.59 4.81 -7.95
N THR A 342 -24.65 5.30 -8.76
CA THR A 342 -24.70 6.69 -9.26
C THR A 342 -25.90 6.91 -10.19
N GLY A 343 -26.22 5.93 -11.03
CA GLY A 343 -27.41 5.93 -11.88
C GLY A 343 -28.70 6.05 -11.07
N LEU A 344 -28.82 5.30 -9.97
CA LEU A 344 -29.96 5.40 -9.05
C LEU A 344 -30.06 6.80 -8.40
N LEU A 345 -28.94 7.37 -7.95
CA LEU A 345 -28.92 8.73 -7.39
C LEU A 345 -29.37 9.77 -8.42
N TYR A 346 -28.90 9.64 -9.66
CA TYR A 346 -29.31 10.53 -10.74
C TYR A 346 -30.81 10.39 -11.03
N ASN A 347 -31.31 9.16 -11.13
CA ASN A 347 -32.72 8.86 -11.36
C ASN A 347 -33.64 9.49 -10.30
N ILE A 348 -33.28 9.37 -9.02
CA ILE A 348 -34.00 9.99 -7.90
C ILE A 348 -34.00 11.52 -8.01
N SER A 349 -32.87 12.11 -8.43
CA SER A 349 -32.77 13.56 -8.57
C SER A 349 -33.52 14.13 -9.78
N ALA A 350 -33.68 13.34 -10.86
CA ALA A 350 -34.27 13.80 -12.12
C ALA A 350 -35.77 13.53 -12.21
N PHE A 351 -36.25 12.41 -11.65
CA PHE A 351 -37.63 11.96 -11.76
C PHE A 351 -38.28 11.76 -10.38
N PRO A 352 -38.68 12.85 -9.70
CA PRO A 352 -39.46 12.76 -8.47
C PRO A 352 -40.86 12.18 -8.75
N PRO A 353 -41.45 11.39 -7.84
CA PRO A 353 -42.79 10.83 -8.02
C PRO A 353 -43.88 11.93 -7.97
N PRO A 354 -44.96 11.77 -8.76
CA PRO A 354 -45.97 12.82 -9.00
C PRO A 354 -46.76 13.26 -7.76
N ASP A 355 -47.04 12.37 -6.80
CA ASP A 355 -47.92 12.66 -5.65
C ASP A 355 -47.20 13.22 -4.40
N SER A 356 -46.01 13.79 -4.59
CA SER A 356 -45.08 14.03 -3.49
C SER A 356 -45.16 15.40 -2.80
N ALA A 357 -46.27 16.12 -2.99
CA ALA A 357 -46.44 17.52 -2.61
C ALA A 357 -46.59 17.82 -1.11
N SER A 358 -46.72 16.83 -0.20
CA SER A 358 -47.14 17.13 1.20
C SER A 358 -46.53 16.31 2.35
N ALA A 359 -45.44 15.56 2.19
CA ALA A 359 -44.89 14.74 3.27
C ALA A 359 -43.74 15.39 4.08
N GLY A 360 -44.08 16.07 5.19
CA GLY A 360 -43.29 16.27 6.42
C GLY A 360 -41.78 16.54 6.32
N ARG A 361 -41.37 17.81 6.24
CA ARG A 361 -39.97 18.27 6.07
C ARG A 361 -39.05 18.25 7.31
N SER A 362 -39.49 17.86 8.51
CA SER A 362 -38.78 18.34 9.73
C SER A 362 -37.69 17.43 10.33
N ARG A 363 -37.93 16.14 10.60
CA ARG A 363 -37.03 15.35 11.48
C ARG A 363 -35.91 14.58 10.77
N TYR A 364 -36.16 14.09 9.56
CA TYR A 364 -35.17 13.32 8.79
C TYR A 364 -34.04 14.19 8.22
N SER A 365 -34.36 15.44 7.89
CA SER A 365 -33.43 16.38 7.27
C SER A 365 -32.31 16.80 8.23
N ALA A 366 -32.57 16.88 9.53
CA ALA A 366 -31.55 17.16 10.55
C ALA A 366 -30.51 16.02 10.65
N ARG A 367 -30.97 14.76 10.79
CA ARG A 367 -30.07 13.59 10.87
C ARG A 367 -29.22 13.42 9.60
N LEU A 368 -29.82 13.62 8.43
CA LEU A 368 -29.08 13.58 7.16
C LEU A 368 -28.04 14.69 7.05
N ARG A 369 -28.31 15.89 7.59
CA ARG A 369 -27.31 16.97 7.65
C ARG A 369 -26.15 16.60 8.58
N ILE A 370 -26.44 16.04 9.76
CA ILE A 370 -25.42 15.58 10.70
C ILE A 370 -24.53 14.51 10.05
N LEU A 371 -25.13 13.52 9.39
CA LEU A 371 -24.36 12.49 8.67
C LEU A 371 -23.53 13.09 7.53
N ALA A 372 -24.10 14.00 6.74
CA ALA A 372 -23.37 14.66 5.65
C ALA A 372 -22.14 15.42 6.16
N TRP A 373 -22.29 16.21 7.23
CA TRP A 373 -21.17 16.90 7.87
C TRP A 373 -20.19 15.93 8.53
N GLY A 374 -20.67 14.84 9.13
CA GLY A 374 -19.83 13.79 9.71
C GLY A 374 -18.94 13.11 8.67
N PHE A 375 -19.50 12.69 7.53
CA PHE A 375 -18.69 12.13 6.43
C PHE A 375 -17.75 13.17 5.83
N LEU A 376 -18.18 14.42 5.69
CA LEU A 376 -17.31 15.50 5.21
C LEU A 376 -16.12 15.73 6.15
N PHE A 377 -16.37 15.73 7.46
CA PHE A 377 -15.34 15.85 8.49
C PHE A 377 -14.39 14.65 8.50
N LEU A 378 -14.91 13.43 8.35
CA LEU A 378 -14.07 12.22 8.24
C LEU A 378 -13.17 12.27 7.00
N VAL A 379 -13.70 12.68 5.84
CA VAL A 379 -12.93 12.71 4.58
C VAL A 379 -11.95 13.88 4.50
N LEU A 380 -12.37 15.10 4.84
CA LEU A 380 -11.49 16.28 4.72
C LEU A 380 -10.71 16.59 5.99
N GLY A 381 -11.33 16.44 7.16
CA GLY A 381 -10.70 16.71 8.44
C GLY A 381 -9.77 15.58 8.88
N VAL A 382 -10.32 14.39 9.11
CA VAL A 382 -9.55 13.26 9.65
C VAL A 382 -8.59 12.68 8.60
N LEU A 383 -9.12 12.27 7.43
CA LEU A 383 -8.29 11.69 6.38
C LEU A 383 -7.38 12.73 5.72
N GLY A 384 -7.91 13.92 5.39
CA GLY A 384 -7.10 15.01 4.84
C GLY A 384 -5.99 15.46 5.80
N GLY A 385 -6.32 15.63 7.09
CA GLY A 385 -5.34 15.94 8.14
C GLY A 385 -4.29 14.84 8.31
N ARG A 386 -4.69 13.56 8.23
CA ARG A 386 -3.74 12.44 8.26
C ARG A 386 -2.82 12.42 7.04
N CYS A 387 -3.35 12.67 5.84
CA CYS A 387 -2.52 12.76 4.62
C CYS A 387 -1.54 13.94 4.73
N PHE A 388 -1.98 15.09 5.25
CA PHE A 388 -1.12 16.24 5.53
C PHE A 388 -0.02 15.90 6.54
N TRP A 389 -0.34 15.17 7.61
CA TRP A 389 0.63 14.70 8.59
C TRP A 389 1.70 13.81 7.95
N ILE A 390 1.29 12.83 7.12
CA ILE A 390 2.19 11.87 6.49
C ILE A 390 3.04 12.51 5.38
N GLN A 391 2.42 13.29 4.48
CA GLN A 391 3.07 13.78 3.25
C GLN A 391 3.57 15.23 3.35
N GLY A 392 3.07 16.01 4.31
CA GLY A 392 3.49 17.38 4.55
C GLY A 392 4.54 17.50 5.65
N ILE A 393 4.26 16.94 6.83
CA ILE A 393 5.12 17.11 8.00
C ILE A 393 6.18 16.00 8.08
N TYR A 394 5.76 14.74 8.05
CA TYR A 394 6.64 13.58 8.33
C TYR A 394 7.12 12.84 7.07
N ALA A 395 6.98 13.44 5.89
CA ALA A 395 7.21 12.77 4.62
C ALA A 395 8.61 12.16 4.51
N ASP A 396 9.63 12.95 4.85
CA ASP A 396 11.02 12.55 4.72
C ASP A 396 11.39 11.49 5.77
N GLN A 397 10.91 11.64 6.99
CA GLN A 397 11.14 10.67 8.07
C GLN A 397 10.49 9.33 7.73
N ILE A 398 9.23 9.34 7.26
CA ILE A 398 8.51 8.13 6.87
C ILE A 398 9.18 7.46 5.66
N ALA A 399 9.55 8.23 4.63
CA ALA A 399 10.14 7.68 3.41
C ALA A 399 11.53 7.07 3.61
N THR A 400 12.30 7.55 4.59
CA THR A 400 13.67 7.10 4.89
C THR A 400 13.74 6.09 6.04
N ARG A 401 12.65 5.92 6.80
CA ARG A 401 12.58 4.94 7.89
C ARG A 401 12.76 3.52 7.38
N THR A 402 13.53 2.72 8.11
CA THR A 402 13.71 1.28 7.85
C THR A 402 12.62 0.46 8.54
N VAL A 403 12.31 -0.71 7.97
CA VAL A 403 11.44 -1.72 8.56
C VAL A 403 12.31 -2.83 9.11
N LEU A 404 12.14 -3.17 10.38
CA LEU A 404 12.80 -4.33 10.98
C LEU A 404 12.02 -5.59 10.59
N VAL A 405 12.67 -6.50 9.87
CA VAL A 405 12.08 -7.77 9.43
C VAL A 405 12.71 -8.90 10.24
N ARG A 406 11.87 -9.70 10.93
CA ARG A 406 12.25 -10.86 11.73
C ARG A 406 11.40 -12.06 11.31
N LEU A 407 11.78 -12.71 10.22
CA LEU A 407 11.09 -13.92 9.75
C LEU A 407 11.52 -15.14 10.57
N PRO A 408 10.67 -16.17 10.71
CA PRO A 408 11.06 -17.46 11.28
C PRO A 408 12.31 -17.97 10.53
N GLU A 409 13.34 -18.41 11.26
CA GLU A 409 14.61 -18.93 10.73
C GLU A 409 15.59 -17.89 10.13
N SER A 410 15.30 -16.59 10.21
CA SER A 410 16.22 -15.53 9.76
C SER A 410 16.66 -14.62 10.90
N GLU A 411 17.90 -14.14 10.86
CA GLU A 411 18.33 -13.03 11.71
C GLU A 411 17.53 -11.78 11.37
N ALA A 412 17.21 -11.00 12.41
CA ALA A 412 16.50 -9.74 12.25
C ALA A 412 17.36 -8.78 11.42
N HIS A 413 16.81 -8.29 10.31
CA HIS A 413 17.52 -7.37 9.44
C HIS A 413 16.64 -6.18 9.06
N GLU A 414 17.28 -5.04 8.83
CA GLU A 414 16.61 -3.83 8.41
C GLU A 414 16.42 -3.79 6.90
N VAL A 415 15.19 -3.50 6.48
CA VAL A 415 14.83 -3.31 5.09
C VAL A 415 14.51 -1.83 4.88
N ALA A 416 15.27 -1.18 4.00
CA ALA A 416 15.02 0.20 3.59
C ALA A 416 13.92 0.30 2.52
N ASN A 417 13.45 1.53 2.27
CA ASN A 417 12.46 1.79 1.24
C ASN A 417 12.96 1.34 -0.15
N PRO A 418 12.25 0.41 -0.83
CA PRO A 418 12.70 -0.15 -2.10
C PRO A 418 12.86 0.90 -3.20
N ARG A 419 12.12 2.02 -3.13
CA ARG A 419 12.20 3.12 -4.09
C ARG A 419 13.57 3.78 -4.07
N LEU A 420 14.08 4.02 -2.86
CA LEU A 420 15.39 4.63 -2.64
C LEU A 420 16.51 3.64 -2.94
N GLY A 421 16.35 2.36 -2.56
CA GLY A 421 17.32 1.31 -2.87
C GLY A 421 17.50 1.10 -4.37
N ASP A 422 16.42 1.11 -5.15
CA ASP A 422 16.51 1.04 -6.60
C ASP A 422 17.18 2.28 -7.22
N LEU A 423 16.94 3.47 -6.67
CA LEU A 423 17.58 4.69 -7.13
C LEU A 423 19.08 4.66 -6.83
N ALA A 424 19.45 4.23 -5.62
CA ALA A 424 20.84 4.06 -5.20
C ALA A 424 21.61 3.10 -6.12
N ARG A 425 20.97 2.01 -6.59
CA ARG A 425 21.58 1.08 -7.55
C ARG A 425 21.83 1.66 -8.93
N ARG A 426 21.12 2.74 -9.32
CA ARG A 426 21.32 3.44 -10.60
C ARG A 426 22.42 4.49 -10.54
N ILE A 427 22.77 4.97 -9.34
CA ILE A 427 23.85 5.94 -9.15
C ILE A 427 25.19 5.25 -9.45
N PRO A 428 25.97 5.74 -10.44
CA PRO A 428 27.26 5.15 -10.75
C PRO A 428 28.22 5.33 -9.57
N ARG A 429 28.66 4.21 -9.01
CA ARG A 429 29.67 4.19 -7.93
C ARG A 429 31.03 4.62 -8.48
N GLY A 430 31.75 5.46 -7.74
CA GLY A 430 33.10 5.92 -8.07
C GLY A 430 34.11 4.78 -8.18
N ARG A 431 35.21 5.03 -8.90
CA ARG A 431 36.30 4.07 -9.09
C ARG A 431 37.28 4.15 -7.92
N ILE A 432 37.90 3.02 -7.60
CA ILE A 432 39.09 3.01 -6.74
C ILE A 432 40.28 2.85 -7.67
N LEU A 433 41.21 3.80 -7.62
CA LEU A 433 42.36 3.90 -8.52
C LEU A 433 43.66 3.64 -7.74
N ASP A 434 44.63 3.08 -8.43
CA ASP A 434 46.01 2.96 -7.94
C ASP A 434 46.76 4.30 -8.09
N SER A 435 48.01 4.36 -7.64
CA SER A 435 48.84 5.58 -7.71
C SER A 435 49.09 6.07 -9.13
N ALA A 436 49.07 5.18 -10.13
CA ALA A 436 49.23 5.47 -11.55
C ALA A 436 47.90 5.80 -12.27
N GLY A 437 46.75 5.66 -11.58
CA GLY A 437 45.42 5.90 -12.15
C GLY A 437 44.73 4.67 -12.76
N ASN A 438 45.27 3.47 -12.60
CA ASN A 438 44.64 2.21 -13.02
C ASN A 438 43.50 1.83 -12.08
N ALA A 439 42.42 1.25 -12.61
CA ALA A 439 41.27 0.86 -11.80
C ALA A 439 41.55 -0.42 -10.98
N LEU A 440 41.47 -0.28 -9.66
CA LEU A 440 41.48 -1.38 -8.69
C LEU A 440 40.07 -1.92 -8.44
N ALA A 441 39.07 -1.03 -8.49
CA ALA A 441 37.65 -1.39 -8.51
C ALA A 441 36.86 -0.40 -9.36
N GLU A 442 35.94 -0.92 -10.18
CA GLU A 442 35.07 -0.10 -11.01
C GLU A 442 33.74 -0.80 -11.30
N THR A 443 32.75 -0.04 -11.75
CA THR A 443 31.43 -0.58 -12.08
C THR A 443 31.27 -0.66 -13.59
N ARG A 444 31.12 -1.86 -14.16
CA ARG A 444 30.79 -2.07 -15.58
C ARG A 444 29.46 -2.81 -15.70
N ALA A 445 28.58 -2.33 -16.57
CA ALA A 445 27.26 -2.93 -16.84
C ALA A 445 26.44 -3.25 -15.55
N GLY A 446 26.51 -2.37 -14.54
CA GLY A 446 25.80 -2.53 -13.27
C GLY A 446 26.42 -3.55 -12.28
N ARG A 447 27.54 -4.20 -12.64
CA ARG A 447 28.31 -5.07 -11.75
C ARG A 447 29.59 -4.39 -11.30
N ARG A 448 29.94 -4.55 -10.01
CA ARG A 448 31.23 -4.13 -9.47
C ARG A 448 32.29 -5.16 -9.85
N ILE A 449 33.37 -4.71 -10.48
CA ILE A 449 34.48 -5.51 -10.98
C ILE A 449 35.76 -5.05 -10.30
N TYR A 450 36.63 -6.01 -9.99
CA TYR A 450 37.91 -5.81 -9.31
C TYR A 450 39.05 -6.30 -10.23
N PRO A 451 39.62 -5.44 -11.10
CA PRO A 451 40.65 -5.85 -12.05
C PRO A 451 41.93 -6.40 -11.39
N CYS A 452 42.24 -5.96 -10.17
CA CYS A 452 43.37 -6.49 -9.40
C CYS A 452 43.15 -7.94 -8.90
N GLY A 453 41.90 -8.44 -8.96
CA GLY A 453 41.52 -9.77 -8.53
C GLY A 453 42.01 -10.09 -7.12
N GLU A 454 42.67 -11.23 -6.98
CA GLU A 454 43.17 -11.76 -5.70
C GLU A 454 44.23 -10.87 -5.02
N ALA A 455 45.01 -10.11 -5.80
CA ALA A 455 46.13 -9.32 -5.27
C ALA A 455 45.69 -8.11 -4.46
N CYS A 456 44.46 -7.61 -4.65
CA CYS A 456 43.93 -6.49 -3.88
C CYS A 456 42.65 -6.84 -3.11
N ALA A 457 42.25 -8.11 -3.09
CA ALA A 457 40.95 -8.53 -2.59
C ALA A 457 40.65 -8.07 -1.16
N GLN A 458 41.64 -8.23 -0.26
CA GLN A 458 41.51 -7.90 1.15
C GLN A 458 41.65 -6.38 1.40
N LEU A 459 42.55 -5.73 0.65
CA LEU A 459 42.80 -4.29 0.76
C LEU A 459 41.62 -3.46 0.21
N VAL A 460 41.23 -3.73 -1.03
CA VAL A 460 40.13 -3.03 -1.71
C VAL A 460 38.79 -3.49 -1.14
N GLY A 461 38.67 -4.77 -0.79
CA GLY A 461 37.44 -5.38 -0.30
C GLY A 461 36.47 -5.70 -1.43
N TRP A 462 35.23 -6.04 -1.05
CA TRP A 462 34.12 -6.28 -1.98
C TRP A 462 32.90 -5.47 -1.56
N LEU A 463 32.00 -5.20 -2.51
CA LEU A 463 30.77 -4.41 -2.29
C LEU A 463 29.53 -5.26 -2.00
N ASP A 464 29.52 -6.53 -2.42
CA ASP A 464 28.30 -7.36 -2.39
C ASP A 464 27.80 -7.59 -0.96
N THR A 465 26.64 -7.02 -0.66
CA THR A 465 26.02 -7.07 0.68
C THR A 465 25.54 -8.47 1.05
N ARG A 466 25.30 -9.37 0.07
CA ARG A 466 24.94 -10.77 0.33
C ARG A 466 26.06 -11.55 1.03
N PHE A 467 27.29 -11.08 0.86
CA PHE A 467 28.49 -11.66 1.45
C PHE A 467 29.11 -10.72 2.51
N GLY A 468 28.30 -9.87 3.14
CA GLY A 468 28.76 -8.97 4.22
C GLY A 468 29.57 -7.76 3.76
N GLY A 469 29.53 -7.39 2.46
CA GLY A 469 30.10 -6.15 1.98
C GLY A 469 29.27 -4.91 2.36
N PRO A 470 29.82 -3.69 2.28
CA PRO A 470 31.17 -3.38 1.82
C PRO A 470 32.29 -3.69 2.85
N THR A 471 33.50 -4.01 2.39
CA THR A 471 34.71 -4.23 3.24
C THR A 471 35.92 -3.46 2.71
N GLY A 472 37.06 -3.44 3.44
CA GLY A 472 38.31 -2.81 2.99
C GLY A 472 38.16 -1.33 2.58
N ALA A 473 38.81 -0.94 1.50
CA ALA A 473 38.69 0.40 0.92
C ALA A 473 37.25 0.73 0.45
N GLU A 474 36.49 -0.27 -0.05
CA GLU A 474 35.09 -0.08 -0.42
C GLU A 474 34.22 0.36 0.76
N ALA A 475 34.51 -0.14 1.97
CA ALA A 475 33.86 0.29 3.22
C ALA A 475 34.37 1.64 3.70
N ARG A 476 35.70 1.79 3.78
CA ARG A 476 36.34 3.01 4.31
C ARG A 476 35.94 4.26 3.52
N TYR A 477 35.89 4.16 2.20
CA TYR A 477 35.53 5.26 1.31
C TYR A 477 34.09 5.17 0.80
N HIS A 478 33.23 4.38 1.46
CA HIS A 478 31.85 4.15 1.00
C HIS A 478 31.07 5.46 0.76
N ARG A 479 31.25 6.47 1.62
CA ARG A 479 30.58 7.77 1.53
C ARG A 479 30.95 8.53 0.24
N GLN A 480 32.24 8.56 -0.13
CA GLN A 480 32.73 9.21 -1.35
C GLN A 480 32.30 8.40 -2.60
N LEU A 481 32.49 7.09 -2.55
CA LEU A 481 32.26 6.20 -3.69
C LEU A 481 30.77 6.10 -4.09
N ARG A 482 29.81 6.28 -3.19
CA ARG A 482 28.39 6.03 -3.49
C ARG A 482 27.64 7.21 -4.14
N GLY A 483 28.17 8.44 -4.06
CA GLY A 483 27.55 9.62 -4.68
C GLY A 483 26.30 10.19 -3.97
N TYR A 484 26.08 9.85 -2.70
CA TYR A 484 25.05 10.46 -1.84
C TYR A 484 25.46 10.39 -0.35
N GLU A 485 24.96 11.26 0.52
CA GLU A 485 25.37 11.29 1.94
C GLU A 485 24.35 10.62 2.87
N SER A 486 23.08 10.65 2.50
CA SER A 486 22.00 10.13 3.32
C SER A 486 20.86 9.58 2.47
N PRO A 487 19.97 8.75 3.04
CA PRO A 487 18.71 8.39 2.38
C PRO A 487 17.83 9.60 2.03
N VAL A 488 17.99 10.72 2.75
CA VAL A 488 17.27 11.97 2.46
C VAL A 488 17.74 12.56 1.12
N ASP A 489 19.01 12.43 0.76
CA ASP A 489 19.52 12.89 -0.55
C ASP A 489 18.94 12.03 -1.68
N LEU A 490 18.88 10.70 -1.48
CA LEU A 490 18.20 9.80 -2.42
C LEU A 490 16.73 10.18 -2.58
N LEU A 491 16.05 10.55 -1.50
CA LEU A 491 14.66 10.98 -1.56
C LEU A 491 14.51 12.30 -2.35
N ARG A 492 15.40 13.27 -2.14
CA ARG A 492 15.43 14.52 -2.90
C ARG A 492 15.64 14.26 -4.39
N LEU A 493 16.56 13.36 -4.74
CA LEU A 493 16.80 12.94 -6.12
C LEU A 493 15.57 12.23 -6.70
N TYR A 494 14.92 11.35 -5.92
CA TYR A 494 13.72 10.65 -6.37
C TYR A 494 12.56 11.61 -6.71
N ARG A 495 12.39 12.69 -5.95
CA ARG A 495 11.34 13.70 -6.16
C ARG A 495 11.65 14.70 -7.27
N ARG A 496 12.90 14.77 -7.76
CA ARG A 496 13.37 15.71 -8.79
C ARG A 496 13.60 15.06 -10.15
N LYS A 497 13.36 13.76 -10.27
CA LYS A 497 13.67 12.96 -11.47
C LYS A 497 12.89 13.38 -12.72
N ASP A 498 11.82 14.15 -12.55
CA ASP A 498 10.95 14.72 -13.58
C ASP A 498 11.44 16.07 -14.12
N LEU A 499 12.42 16.70 -13.45
CA LEU A 499 12.97 17.97 -13.88
C LEU A 499 13.79 17.82 -15.17
N PRO A 500 13.66 18.77 -16.11
CA PRO A 500 14.50 18.79 -17.30
C PRO A 500 15.98 18.86 -16.90
N PHE A 501 16.83 18.15 -17.64
CA PHE A 501 18.28 18.03 -17.38
C PHE A 501 18.66 17.35 -16.06
N PHE A 502 17.76 16.59 -15.43
CA PHE A 502 18.09 15.79 -14.24
C PHE A 502 19.18 14.77 -14.57
N LEU A 503 20.35 14.94 -13.95
CA LEU A 503 21.44 13.99 -13.99
C LEU A 503 21.57 13.33 -12.63
N LEU A 504 21.73 12.01 -12.63
CA LEU A 504 22.08 11.31 -11.40
C LEU A 504 23.48 11.75 -10.96
N PRO A 505 23.69 11.97 -9.65
CA PRO A 505 25.04 12.17 -9.16
C PRO A 505 25.88 10.94 -9.47
N ARG A 506 27.19 11.12 -9.46
CA ARG A 506 28.16 10.05 -9.58
C ARG A 506 29.04 10.07 -8.34
N GLY A 507 29.42 8.89 -7.87
CA GLY A 507 30.39 8.77 -6.78
C GLY A 507 31.77 9.24 -7.20
N GLU A 508 32.49 9.82 -6.24
CA GLU A 508 33.85 10.32 -6.46
C GLU A 508 34.83 9.16 -6.62
N ASP A 509 35.81 9.35 -7.51
CA ASP A 509 36.90 8.39 -7.68
C ASP A 509 37.92 8.60 -6.54
N VAL A 510 38.38 7.51 -5.93
CA VAL A 510 39.34 7.53 -4.82
C VAL A 510 40.67 6.98 -5.31
N ARG A 511 41.74 7.74 -5.15
CA ARG A 511 43.11 7.31 -5.47
C ARG A 511 43.82 6.80 -4.22
N LEU A 512 44.32 5.57 -4.28
CA LEU A 512 45.17 4.97 -3.25
C LEU A 512 46.65 5.16 -3.61
N THR A 513 47.52 5.07 -2.62
CA THR A 513 48.99 5.11 -2.81
C THR A 513 49.57 3.82 -3.37
N ILE A 514 48.78 2.75 -3.39
CA ILE A 514 49.24 1.43 -3.83
C ILE A 514 49.48 1.35 -5.34
N SER A 515 50.41 0.48 -5.75
CA SER A 515 50.67 0.15 -7.15
C SER A 515 50.02 -1.19 -7.53
N LEU A 516 49.15 -1.21 -8.55
CA LEU A 516 48.52 -2.44 -9.04
C LEU A 516 49.57 -3.49 -9.45
N GLU A 517 50.57 -3.06 -10.20
CA GLU A 517 51.64 -3.93 -10.67
C GLU A 517 52.50 -4.45 -9.51
N GLY A 518 52.82 -3.58 -8.54
CA GLY A 518 53.53 -3.96 -7.32
C GLY A 518 52.79 -5.04 -6.52
N GLN A 519 51.48 -4.90 -6.35
CA GLN A 519 50.64 -5.89 -5.66
C GLN A 519 50.66 -7.25 -6.37
N GLN A 520 50.52 -7.28 -7.70
CA GLN A 520 50.54 -8.53 -8.46
C GLN A 520 51.91 -9.21 -8.47
N ARG A 521 53.00 -8.43 -8.54
CA ARG A 521 54.37 -8.97 -8.44
C ARG A 521 54.63 -9.54 -7.04
N ALA A 522 54.26 -8.81 -5.99
CA ALA A 522 54.42 -9.26 -4.61
C ALA A 522 53.60 -10.52 -4.31
N LEU A 523 52.35 -10.61 -4.77
CA LEU A 523 51.54 -11.82 -4.60
C LEU A 523 52.17 -13.04 -5.30
N ARG A 524 52.70 -12.86 -6.52
CA ARG A 524 53.39 -13.93 -7.25
C ARG A 524 54.63 -14.41 -6.50
N ALA A 525 55.45 -13.47 -6.01
CA ALA A 525 56.65 -13.80 -5.24
C ALA A 525 56.31 -14.51 -3.92
N LEU A 526 55.29 -14.04 -3.19
CA LEU A 526 54.82 -14.69 -1.96
C LEU A 526 54.33 -16.11 -2.21
N ARG A 527 53.58 -16.36 -3.29
CA ARG A 527 53.12 -17.71 -3.65
C ARG A 527 54.26 -18.65 -4.02
N GLN A 528 55.30 -18.14 -4.66
CA GLN A 528 56.48 -18.93 -4.99
C GLN A 528 57.28 -19.30 -3.74
N ALA A 529 57.43 -18.36 -2.81
CA ALA A 529 58.17 -18.57 -1.56
C ALA A 529 57.39 -19.40 -0.53
N TYR A 530 56.08 -19.20 -0.44
CA TYR A 530 55.19 -19.78 0.58
C TYR A 530 53.91 -20.38 -0.06
N PRO A 531 54.01 -21.46 -0.84
CA PRO A 531 52.88 -22.00 -1.61
C PRO A 531 51.69 -22.45 -0.75
N ASN A 532 51.96 -22.95 0.46
CA ASN A 532 50.94 -23.40 1.43
C ASN A 532 50.98 -22.59 2.75
N GLY A 533 51.71 -21.48 2.76
CA GLY A 533 52.00 -20.72 3.98
C GLY A 533 51.15 -19.47 4.13
N ASN A 534 50.93 -19.07 5.39
CA ASN A 534 50.43 -17.74 5.71
C ASN A 534 51.59 -16.75 5.64
N ALA A 535 51.57 -15.82 4.69
CA ALA A 535 52.61 -14.81 4.55
C ALA A 535 52.03 -13.43 4.20
N ALA A 536 52.71 -12.38 4.62
CA ALA A 536 52.37 -10.99 4.32
C ALA A 536 53.60 -10.26 3.78
N PHE A 537 53.37 -9.33 2.86
CA PHE A 537 54.39 -8.44 2.32
C PHE A 537 53.87 -7.01 2.33
N VAL A 538 54.68 -6.09 2.85
CA VAL A 538 54.38 -4.67 2.94
C VAL A 538 55.58 -3.88 2.43
N LEU A 539 55.34 -2.92 1.53
CA LEU A 539 56.33 -1.98 1.04
C LEU A 539 55.85 -0.56 1.36
N ILE A 540 56.67 0.18 2.11
CA ILE A 540 56.40 1.54 2.52
C ILE A 540 57.53 2.43 2.02
N GLU A 541 57.18 3.58 1.46
CA GLU A 541 58.15 4.62 1.15
C GLU A 541 58.50 5.40 2.44
N PRO A 542 59.74 5.36 2.95
CA PRO A 542 60.07 5.91 4.26
C PRO A 542 59.88 7.43 4.36
N GLN A 543 60.09 8.15 3.27
CA GLN A 543 60.07 9.62 3.26
C GLN A 543 58.64 10.19 3.32
N SER A 544 57.69 9.54 2.66
CA SER A 544 56.29 9.98 2.55
C SER A 544 55.34 9.18 3.44
N ALA A 545 55.83 8.10 4.05
CA ALA A 545 55.04 7.07 4.75
C ALA A 545 53.94 6.44 3.89
N GLN A 546 54.03 6.54 2.55
CA GLN A 546 53.04 5.95 1.65
C GLN A 546 53.20 4.43 1.58
N VAL A 547 52.09 3.71 1.70
CA VAL A 547 52.05 2.27 1.49
C VAL A 547 51.92 2.01 -0.01
N LEU A 548 52.96 1.44 -0.61
CA LEU A 548 53.02 1.15 -2.05
C LEU A 548 52.48 -0.26 -2.37
N VAL A 549 52.73 -1.22 -1.48
CA VAL A 549 52.30 -2.62 -1.62
C VAL A 549 51.91 -3.16 -0.25
N ALA A 550 50.80 -3.87 -0.19
CA ALA A 550 50.34 -4.58 1.00
C ALA A 550 49.48 -5.77 0.55
N VAL A 551 50.08 -6.97 0.56
CA VAL A 551 49.46 -8.24 0.14
C VAL A 551 49.62 -9.29 1.21
N GLY A 552 48.58 -10.09 1.41
CA GLY A 552 48.62 -11.31 2.22
C GLY A 552 48.33 -12.56 1.38
N THR A 553 48.80 -13.70 1.87
CA THR A 553 48.45 -15.05 1.41
C THR A 553 48.04 -15.89 2.61
N PRO A 554 47.03 -16.78 2.46
CA PRO A 554 46.13 -16.95 1.32
C PRO A 554 45.19 -15.74 1.10
N THR A 555 44.61 -15.67 -0.10
CA THR A 555 43.67 -14.63 -0.57
C THR A 555 42.56 -15.29 -1.41
N PHE A 556 41.63 -14.51 -1.94
CA PHE A 556 40.49 -14.96 -2.76
C PHE A 556 40.16 -13.92 -3.85
N ASP A 557 39.39 -14.30 -4.88
CA ASP A 557 38.96 -13.36 -5.92
C ASP A 557 37.55 -12.82 -5.64
N PRO A 558 37.38 -11.50 -5.40
CA PRO A 558 36.08 -10.87 -5.18
C PRO A 558 35.11 -10.99 -6.36
N ASN A 559 35.62 -11.11 -7.59
CA ASN A 559 34.77 -11.22 -8.78
C ASN A 559 34.06 -12.58 -8.86
N GLN A 560 34.53 -13.54 -8.08
CA GLN A 560 34.23 -14.96 -8.19
C GLN A 560 33.43 -15.48 -6.99
N LEU A 561 32.90 -14.58 -6.15
CA LEU A 561 32.10 -14.92 -4.98
C LEU A 561 30.72 -15.50 -5.37
N THR A 562 30.43 -16.68 -4.85
CA THR A 562 29.12 -17.36 -4.89
C THR A 562 28.75 -17.84 -3.49
N ALA A 563 27.49 -18.18 -3.23
CA ALA A 563 27.05 -18.65 -1.91
C ALA A 563 27.87 -19.87 -1.42
N GLU A 564 28.13 -20.84 -2.31
CA GLU A 564 28.96 -22.01 -2.01
C GLU A 564 30.41 -21.62 -1.69
N ARG A 565 31.02 -20.76 -2.52
CA ARG A 565 32.40 -20.31 -2.32
C ARG A 565 32.53 -19.50 -1.04
N TRP A 566 31.55 -18.67 -0.73
CA TRP A 566 31.52 -17.87 0.51
C TRP A 566 31.49 -18.76 1.76
N SER A 567 30.65 -19.81 1.76
CA SER A 567 30.60 -20.78 2.85
C SER A 567 31.96 -21.47 3.05
N ARG A 568 32.62 -21.87 1.96
CA ARG A 568 33.98 -22.45 1.99
C ARG A 568 35.03 -21.46 2.50
N LEU A 569 35.00 -20.21 2.05
CA LEU A 569 35.95 -19.17 2.47
C LEU A 569 35.87 -18.87 3.98
N ARG A 570 34.67 -18.91 4.56
CA ARG A 570 34.45 -18.68 6.00
C ARG A 570 34.89 -19.84 6.90
N THR A 571 34.86 -21.06 6.39
CA THR A 571 35.16 -22.29 7.16
C THR A 571 36.60 -22.76 7.01
N ARG A 572 37.34 -22.14 6.10
CA ARG A 572 38.74 -22.44 5.83
C ARG A 572 39.65 -22.08 7.01
N ALA A 573 40.41 -23.07 7.51
CA ALA A 573 41.34 -22.92 8.62
C ALA A 573 42.47 -21.92 8.33
N ASP A 574 42.83 -21.74 7.07
CA ASP A 574 43.85 -20.80 6.61
C ASP A 574 43.31 -19.37 6.41
N ALA A 575 42.09 -19.06 6.86
CA ALA A 575 41.54 -17.70 6.99
C ALA A 575 41.87 -16.72 5.83
N PRO A 576 41.46 -17.01 4.58
CA PRO A 576 41.76 -16.18 3.41
C PRO A 576 41.09 -14.80 3.43
N LEU A 577 40.10 -14.58 4.30
CA LEU A 577 39.41 -13.30 4.44
C LEU A 577 40.18 -12.27 5.28
N VAL A 578 41.18 -12.71 6.07
CA VAL A 578 41.93 -11.83 6.99
C VAL A 578 42.97 -11.01 6.21
N PHE A 579 42.97 -9.69 6.40
CA PHE A 579 43.97 -8.81 5.80
C PHE A 579 45.26 -8.81 6.64
N ARG A 580 46.03 -9.89 6.51
CA ARG A 580 47.25 -10.18 7.27
C ARG A 580 48.27 -9.05 7.40
N PRO A 581 48.51 -8.19 6.37
CA PRO A 581 49.39 -7.03 6.51
C PRO A 581 49.03 -6.06 7.63
N VAL A 582 47.75 -5.98 8.02
CA VAL A 582 47.25 -5.01 9.00
C VAL A 582 46.62 -5.71 10.20
N ASP A 583 45.80 -6.74 9.96
CA ASP A 583 45.03 -7.43 11.00
C ASP A 583 45.81 -8.58 11.66
N GLY A 584 46.95 -8.97 11.08
CA GLY A 584 47.74 -10.09 11.59
C GLY A 584 48.76 -9.65 12.65
N LEU A 585 48.75 -10.30 13.80
CA LEU A 585 49.78 -10.16 14.82
C LEU A 585 50.73 -11.35 14.76
N TYR A 586 52.03 -11.06 14.59
CA TYR A 586 53.08 -12.07 14.49
C TYR A 586 54.20 -11.74 15.45
N ALA A 587 54.83 -12.76 16.03
CA ALA A 587 56.03 -12.57 16.84
C ALA A 587 57.17 -12.06 15.93
N PRO A 588 57.76 -10.88 16.20
CA PRO A 588 58.78 -10.28 15.32
C PRO A 588 60.13 -11.01 15.33
N GLY A 589 60.36 -11.88 16.31
CA GLY A 589 61.58 -12.68 16.42
C GLY A 589 62.85 -11.83 16.41
N SER A 590 63.84 -12.24 15.62
CA SER A 590 65.14 -11.54 15.55
C SER A 590 65.08 -10.14 14.93
N VAL A 591 64.00 -9.79 14.21
CA VAL A 591 63.84 -8.43 13.64
C VAL A 591 63.63 -7.40 14.74
N PHE A 592 63.13 -7.81 15.91
CA PHE A 592 62.95 -6.92 17.07
C PHE A 592 64.27 -6.51 17.72
N LYS A 593 65.40 -7.14 17.39
CA LYS A 593 66.74 -6.73 17.90
C LYS A 593 67.17 -5.34 17.39
N VAL A 594 66.43 -4.77 16.44
CA VAL A 594 66.63 -3.42 15.89
C VAL A 594 66.00 -2.35 16.78
N VAL A 595 65.03 -2.73 17.63
CA VAL A 595 64.39 -1.89 18.65
C VAL A 595 65.17 -2.02 19.94
#